data_AF-A0A7K0K202-F1
#
_entry.id   AF-A0A7K0K202-F1
#
_cell.length_a   1.000
_cell.length_b   1.000
_cell.length_c   1.000
_cell.angle_alpha   90.00
_cell.angle_beta   90.00
_cell.angle_gamma   90.00
#
_symmetry.space_group_name_H-M   'P 1'
#
loop_
_entity.id
_entity.type
_entity.pdbx_description
1 polymer ?
#
loop_
_entity_poly.entity_id
_entity_poly.type
_entity_poly.pdbx_seq_one_letter_code
_entity_poly.pdbx_strand_id
1 'polypeptide(L)'
;MNKKFLAGAVAALLALTAVTPAFAQTNRVAGPDRYGTSLTVAQTYFPQAKTVYVATGKNFPDALAATPLAAKDQAPILLIGDALTQAQLDYIQKLKPRVVILGGLGVISGEIQAKLSVVTSTERIAGRDRYETAMMIAQRYGAANEVYVADGRGYADALAGGVLAARNQAPLVLTAPGHQIKVESVSGTVVIGGPGAVPESLLTTLPNPRRIYGANRFETSQRILEAKPSKALFMVSGYNFADALSISPVAAINDQPLLLTPKNCTWFIPQVPVTLVGGSGVLDDTVATTQCVPSMQPTQPAQPAQPAQPTQPAPAPQPSGPNPSAPAIPSGAGAGSASPSYGQVAPPTLKLPDGTLVYASCAEVLEKTGGAIHYTDLGFNPAWRDKVDQTGYYCTKLGQ
;
A
#
# COMPACT_ATOMS: atom_id res chain seq x y z
N MET A 1 22.36 -82.04 -10.38
CA MET A 1 22.60 -80.75 -9.70
C MET A 1 22.58 -79.64 -10.73
N ASN A 2 21.51 -78.83 -10.77
CA ASN A 2 21.59 -77.38 -10.91
C ASN A 2 20.19 -76.77 -10.91
N LYS A 3 20.00 -75.83 -9.98
CA LYS A 3 18.82 -74.97 -9.78
C LYS A 3 18.60 -74.06 -11.01
N LYS A 4 17.45 -73.37 -11.02
CA LYS A 4 17.10 -72.06 -11.64
C LYS A 4 15.73 -72.19 -12.33
N PHE A 5 14.72 -71.33 -12.20
CA PHE A 5 14.38 -70.20 -11.34
C PHE A 5 12.85 -70.02 -11.49
N LEU A 6 12.14 -69.71 -10.40
CA LEU A 6 10.76 -69.22 -10.44
C LEU A 6 10.71 -67.89 -11.21
N ALA A 7 9.76 -67.75 -12.14
CA ALA A 7 9.31 -66.46 -12.66
C ALA A 7 7.86 -66.24 -12.22
N GLY A 8 7.68 -65.72 -11.01
CA GLY A 8 6.41 -65.16 -10.55
C GLY A 8 6.36 -63.69 -10.93
N ALA A 9 5.52 -63.34 -11.90
CA ALA A 9 5.24 -61.95 -12.25
C ALA A 9 4.35 -61.34 -11.17
N VAL A 10 4.93 -60.57 -10.25
CA VAL A 10 4.19 -59.68 -9.36
C VAL A 10 4.07 -58.34 -10.07
N ALA A 11 2.91 -58.11 -10.71
CA ALA A 11 2.54 -56.79 -11.18
C ALA A 11 2.22 -55.91 -9.96
N ALA A 12 3.18 -55.09 -9.53
CA ALA A 12 2.94 -54.06 -8.54
C ALA A 12 2.08 -52.97 -9.18
N LEU A 13 0.77 -53.03 -8.92
CA LEU A 13 -0.17 -51.98 -9.28
C LEU A 13 0.10 -50.77 -8.37
N LEU A 14 0.95 -49.83 -8.82
CA LEU A 14 1.04 -48.51 -8.18
C LEU A 14 -0.30 -47.80 -8.38
N ALA A 15 -1.16 -47.85 -7.36
CA ALA A 15 -2.28 -46.94 -7.27
C ALA A 15 -1.73 -45.53 -7.06
N LEU A 16 -1.61 -44.75 -8.15
CA LEU A 16 -1.49 -43.31 -8.07
C LEU A 16 -2.80 -42.80 -7.48
N THR A 17 -2.88 -42.65 -6.16
CA THR A 17 -3.90 -41.81 -5.56
C THR A 17 -3.62 -40.40 -6.02
N ALA A 18 -4.38 -39.91 -7.01
CA ALA A 18 -4.43 -38.49 -7.29
C ALA A 18 -4.85 -37.80 -6.00
N VAL A 19 -3.87 -37.20 -5.30
CA VAL A 19 -4.16 -36.28 -4.20
C VAL A 19 -4.88 -35.12 -4.87
N THR A 20 -6.21 -35.13 -4.81
CA THR A 20 -6.98 -33.94 -5.14
C THR A 20 -6.47 -32.88 -4.16
N PRO A 21 -5.89 -31.76 -4.65
CA PRO A 21 -5.50 -30.70 -3.74
C PRO A 21 -6.76 -30.32 -2.98
N ALA A 22 -6.71 -30.40 -1.64
CA ALA A 22 -7.78 -29.89 -0.81
C ALA A 22 -7.95 -28.43 -1.20
N PHE A 23 -9.01 -28.11 -1.93
CA PHE A 23 -9.28 -26.74 -2.33
C PHE A 23 -9.26 -25.88 -1.06
N ALA A 24 -8.48 -24.81 -1.08
CA ALA A 24 -8.37 -23.90 0.05
C ALA A 24 -9.78 -23.53 0.51
N GLN A 25 -10.11 -23.80 1.77
CA GLN A 25 -11.38 -23.38 2.35
C GLN A 25 -11.48 -21.86 2.18
N THR A 26 -12.46 -21.39 1.42
CA THR A 26 -12.70 -19.97 1.17
C THR A 26 -13.68 -19.44 2.19
N ASN A 27 -13.21 -18.54 3.05
CA ASN A 27 -14.07 -17.73 3.91
C ASN A 27 -14.26 -16.36 3.26
N ARG A 28 -15.34 -15.63 3.60
CA ARG A 28 -15.57 -14.27 3.11
C ARG A 28 -15.91 -13.32 4.25
N VAL A 29 -15.34 -12.13 4.19
CA VAL A 29 -15.71 -10.99 5.05
C VAL A 29 -16.17 -9.85 4.14
N ALA A 30 -17.46 -9.50 4.25
CA ALA A 30 -18.07 -8.50 3.39
C ALA A 30 -19.26 -7.84 4.10
N GLY A 31 -19.49 -6.57 3.76
CA GLY A 31 -20.73 -5.85 4.04
C GLY A 31 -21.40 -5.36 2.75
N PRO A 32 -22.53 -4.63 2.86
CA PRO A 32 -23.28 -4.15 1.70
C PRO A 32 -22.51 -3.16 0.82
N ASP A 33 -21.54 -2.44 1.41
CA ASP A 33 -20.64 -1.52 0.73
C ASP A 33 -19.27 -1.50 1.44
N ARG A 34 -18.40 -0.55 1.07
CA ARG A 34 -17.07 -0.39 1.68
C ARG A 34 -17.13 -0.01 3.18
N TYR A 35 -18.15 0.74 3.58
CA TYR A 35 -18.32 1.18 4.97
C TYR A 35 -18.84 0.02 5.81
N GLY A 36 -19.83 -0.71 5.29
CA GLY A 36 -20.35 -1.94 5.86
C GLY A 36 -19.27 -3.01 5.99
N THR A 37 -18.45 -3.23 4.95
CA THR A 37 -17.32 -4.16 5.02
C THR A 37 -16.33 -3.76 6.12
N SER A 38 -15.96 -2.48 6.19
CA SER A 38 -15.07 -2.01 7.26
C SER A 38 -15.65 -2.17 8.67
N LEU A 39 -16.98 -1.97 8.83
CA LEU A 39 -17.67 -2.18 10.09
C LEU A 39 -17.75 -3.66 10.45
N THR A 40 -18.04 -4.54 9.49
CA THR A 40 -18.02 -5.99 9.67
C THR A 40 -16.65 -6.46 10.11
N VAL A 41 -15.57 -5.98 9.48
CA VAL A 41 -14.19 -6.25 9.91
C VAL A 41 -13.97 -5.79 11.36
N ALA A 42 -14.35 -4.55 11.69
CA ALA A 42 -14.19 -4.00 13.04
C ALA A 42 -14.93 -4.82 14.11
N GLN A 43 -16.19 -5.18 13.85
CA GLN A 43 -17.02 -5.95 14.79
C GLN A 43 -16.54 -7.39 14.95
N THR A 44 -16.04 -8.01 13.88
CA THR A 44 -15.62 -9.42 13.85
C THR A 44 -14.28 -9.61 14.55
N TYR A 45 -13.30 -8.76 14.22
CA TYR A 45 -11.91 -8.95 14.66
C TYR A 45 -11.51 -8.07 15.84
N PHE A 46 -12.28 -7.02 16.14
CA PHE A 46 -12.00 -6.09 17.22
C PHE A 46 -13.22 -5.84 18.13
N PRO A 47 -13.80 -6.90 18.75
CA PRO A 47 -14.97 -6.77 19.62
C PRO A 47 -14.68 -6.04 20.94
N GLN A 48 -13.42 -5.77 21.25
CA GLN A 48 -12.95 -5.13 22.49
C GLN A 48 -11.85 -4.08 22.21
N ALA A 49 -11.85 -3.47 21.03
CA ALA A 49 -10.85 -2.47 20.65
C ALA A 49 -10.81 -1.30 21.65
N LYS A 50 -9.61 -0.96 22.11
CA LYS A 50 -9.35 0.23 22.96
C LYS A 50 -9.12 1.49 22.14
N THR A 51 -8.72 1.33 20.88
CA THR A 51 -8.52 2.40 19.90
C THR A 51 -9.28 2.05 18.63
N VAL A 52 -9.85 3.05 17.96
CA VAL A 52 -10.42 2.93 16.62
C VAL A 52 -9.82 4.01 15.73
N TYR A 53 -9.17 3.61 14.64
CA TYR A 53 -8.71 4.54 13.61
C TYR A 53 -9.87 4.81 12.66
N VAL A 54 -10.17 6.09 12.40
CA VAL A 54 -11.25 6.50 11.50
C VAL A 54 -10.63 7.17 10.28
N ALA A 55 -10.98 6.66 9.11
CA ALA A 55 -10.51 7.17 7.82
C ALA A 55 -11.68 7.36 6.85
N THR A 56 -11.51 8.19 5.83
CA THR A 56 -12.52 8.31 4.77
C THR A 56 -12.49 7.08 3.87
N GLY A 57 -13.66 6.59 3.47
CA GLY A 57 -13.76 5.58 2.42
C GLY A 57 -13.81 6.16 1.01
N LYS A 58 -13.76 7.49 0.85
CA LYS A 58 -13.86 8.15 -0.46
C LYS A 58 -12.53 8.23 -1.22
N ASN A 59 -11.44 8.43 -0.49
CA ASN A 59 -10.08 8.39 -1.00
C ASN A 59 -9.18 7.61 -0.02
N PHE A 60 -7.92 7.39 -0.38
CA PHE A 60 -7.00 6.53 0.37
C PHE A 60 -5.78 7.21 1.05
N PRO A 61 -5.31 8.40 0.64
CA PRO A 61 -3.91 8.74 0.84
C PRO A 61 -3.53 8.97 2.31
N ASP A 62 -4.45 9.49 3.13
CA ASP A 62 -4.17 9.86 4.52
C ASP A 62 -4.14 8.65 5.47
N ALA A 63 -4.75 7.54 5.09
CA ALA A 63 -4.80 6.32 5.89
C ALA A 63 -3.90 5.20 5.37
N LEU A 64 -3.26 5.40 4.21
CA LEU A 64 -2.46 4.38 3.54
C LEU A 64 -1.25 3.91 4.37
N ALA A 65 -0.70 4.78 5.21
CA ALA A 65 0.38 4.47 6.14
C ALA A 65 -0.08 3.97 7.52
N ALA A 66 -1.39 3.85 7.75
CA ALA A 66 -1.94 3.59 9.08
C ALA A 66 -1.85 2.12 9.52
N THR A 67 -1.75 1.19 8.57
CA THR A 67 -1.77 -0.26 8.86
C THR A 67 -0.81 -0.68 9.97
N PRO A 68 0.49 -0.29 9.97
CA PRO A 68 1.40 -0.72 11.05
C PRO A 68 1.01 -0.17 12.41
N LEU A 69 0.61 1.10 12.48
CA LEU A 69 0.20 1.72 13.73
C LEU A 69 -1.10 1.09 14.26
N ALA A 70 -2.10 0.89 13.39
CA ALA A 70 -3.35 0.24 13.75
C ALA A 70 -3.14 -1.21 14.21
N ALA A 71 -2.26 -1.96 13.55
CA ALA A 71 -1.89 -3.32 13.96
C ALA A 71 -1.18 -3.34 15.32
N LYS A 72 -0.24 -2.41 15.54
CA LYS A 72 0.48 -2.27 16.82
C LYS A 72 -0.48 -1.97 17.98
N ASP A 73 -1.49 -1.15 17.74
CA ASP A 73 -2.52 -0.78 18.71
C ASP A 73 -3.64 -1.82 18.86
N GLN A 74 -3.60 -2.92 18.09
CA GLN A 74 -4.68 -3.90 17.99
C GLN A 74 -6.04 -3.24 17.70
N ALA A 75 -6.05 -2.35 16.71
CA ALA A 75 -7.17 -1.46 16.42
C ALA A 75 -7.66 -1.62 14.96
N PRO A 76 -8.97 -1.49 14.71
CA PRO A 76 -9.50 -1.44 13.36
C PRO A 76 -9.21 -0.09 12.69
N ILE A 77 -9.20 -0.11 11.35
CA ILE A 77 -9.38 1.07 10.52
C ILE A 77 -10.84 1.06 10.02
N LEU A 78 -11.68 1.88 10.65
CA LEU A 78 -13.10 2.05 10.32
C LEU A 78 -13.27 3.13 9.25
N LEU A 79 -13.91 2.78 8.13
CA LEU A 79 -14.10 3.71 7.01
C LEU A 79 -15.45 4.41 7.11
N ILE A 80 -15.46 5.72 6.90
CA ILE A 80 -16.67 6.55 6.94
C ILE A 80 -16.88 7.34 5.64
N GLY A 81 -18.13 7.68 5.34
CA GLY A 81 -18.49 8.58 4.24
C GLY A 81 -18.49 10.05 4.68
N ASP A 82 -19.43 10.84 4.16
CA ASP A 82 -19.66 12.23 4.63
C ASP A 82 -20.26 12.29 6.04
N ALA A 83 -20.76 11.17 6.53
CA ALA A 83 -21.31 11.02 7.86
C ALA A 83 -20.99 9.63 8.41
N LEU A 84 -21.02 9.51 9.73
CA LEU A 84 -21.08 8.23 10.44
C LEU A 84 -22.48 7.64 10.25
N THR A 85 -22.55 6.34 9.95
CA THR A 85 -23.82 5.63 10.02
C THR A 85 -24.19 5.36 11.49
N GLN A 86 -25.48 5.12 11.77
CA GLN A 86 -25.90 4.78 13.12
C GLN A 86 -25.18 3.53 13.65
N ALA A 87 -25.03 2.49 12.82
CA ALA A 87 -24.33 1.26 13.21
C ALA A 87 -22.84 1.48 13.56
N GLN A 88 -22.17 2.43 12.89
CA GLN A 88 -20.80 2.82 13.23
C GLN A 88 -20.74 3.57 14.56
N LEU A 89 -21.70 4.48 14.78
CA LEU A 89 -21.81 5.19 16.04
C LEU A 89 -22.10 4.24 17.19
N ASP A 90 -23.01 3.28 17.02
CA ASP A 90 -23.35 2.25 18.01
C ASP A 90 -22.13 1.40 18.37
N TYR A 91 -21.33 0.99 17.37
CA TYR A 91 -20.08 0.28 17.60
C TYR A 91 -19.11 1.08 18.48
N ILE A 92 -18.92 2.37 18.19
CA ILE A 92 -18.05 3.26 18.97
C ILE A 92 -18.62 3.50 20.37
N GLN A 93 -19.93 3.74 20.50
CA GLN A 93 -20.61 3.98 21.78
C GLN A 93 -20.56 2.76 22.70
N LYS A 94 -20.70 1.55 22.13
CA LYS A 94 -20.61 0.28 22.87
C LYS A 94 -19.23 0.09 23.48
N LEU A 95 -18.17 0.39 22.74
CA LEU A 95 -16.79 0.13 23.16
C LEU A 95 -16.17 1.29 23.94
N LYS A 96 -16.63 2.52 23.71
CA LYS A 96 -16.01 3.78 24.17
C LYS A 96 -14.48 3.80 23.95
N PRO A 97 -13.99 3.50 22.73
CA PRO A 97 -12.56 3.45 22.44
C PRO A 97 -12.00 4.86 22.31
N ARG A 98 -10.70 5.06 22.47
CA ARG A 98 -10.05 6.27 21.93
C ARG A 98 -10.21 6.27 20.41
N VAL A 99 -10.69 7.37 19.83
CA VAL A 99 -10.81 7.52 18.37
C VAL A 99 -9.67 8.35 17.84
N VAL A 100 -9.01 7.87 16.78
CA VAL A 100 -7.96 8.59 16.06
C VAL A 100 -8.40 8.81 14.62
N ILE A 101 -8.70 10.05 14.27
CA ILE A 101 -9.07 10.44 12.91
C ILE A 101 -7.80 10.59 12.07
N LEU A 102 -7.79 9.97 10.90
CA LEU A 102 -6.68 10.03 9.94
C LEU A 102 -7.09 10.89 8.74
N GLY A 103 -6.42 12.03 8.60
CA GLY A 103 -6.65 12.97 7.51
C GLY A 103 -7.25 14.29 7.97
N GLY A 104 -7.10 15.31 7.12
CA GLY A 104 -7.48 16.70 7.42
C GLY A 104 -8.99 16.97 7.39
N LEU A 105 -9.36 18.23 7.67
CA LEU A 105 -10.76 18.68 7.67
C LEU A 105 -11.43 18.59 6.29
N GLY A 106 -10.63 18.65 5.22
CA GLY A 106 -11.13 18.52 3.84
C GLY A 106 -11.54 17.10 3.45
N VAL A 107 -11.16 16.07 4.22
CA VAL A 107 -11.55 14.67 3.96
C VAL A 107 -12.49 14.11 5.03
N ILE A 108 -12.35 14.57 6.28
CA ILE A 108 -13.22 14.22 7.41
C ILE A 108 -13.54 15.51 8.16
N SER A 109 -14.81 15.94 8.09
CA SER A 109 -15.25 17.23 8.60
C SER A 109 -15.04 17.40 10.12
N GLY A 110 -15.01 18.66 10.56
CA GLY A 110 -14.99 19.00 11.99
C GLY A 110 -16.25 18.54 12.73
N GLU A 111 -17.39 18.47 12.03
CA GLU A 111 -18.66 17.98 12.60
C GLU A 111 -18.59 16.51 12.99
N ILE A 112 -17.96 15.67 12.17
CA ILE A 112 -17.73 14.26 12.50
C ILE A 112 -16.86 14.14 13.75
N GLN A 113 -15.78 14.93 13.83
CA GLN A 113 -14.91 14.96 15.00
C GLN A 113 -15.66 15.43 16.26
N ALA A 114 -16.48 16.47 16.15
CA ALA A 114 -17.29 16.97 17.26
C ALA A 114 -18.28 15.89 17.76
N LYS A 115 -18.97 15.21 16.84
CA LYS A 115 -19.88 14.10 17.16
C LYS A 115 -19.16 12.96 17.89
N LEU A 116 -17.97 12.58 17.44
CA LEU A 116 -17.16 11.55 18.09
C LEU A 116 -16.66 11.98 19.47
N SER A 117 -16.27 13.25 19.62
CA SER A 117 -15.75 13.82 20.87
C SER A 117 -16.79 13.87 21.99
N VAL A 118 -18.08 13.91 21.66
CA VAL A 118 -19.18 13.79 22.64
C VAL A 118 -19.26 12.37 23.22
N VAL A 119 -18.89 11.36 22.43
CA VAL A 119 -19.01 9.94 22.82
C VAL A 119 -17.75 9.44 23.53
N THR A 120 -16.57 9.86 23.05
CA THR A 120 -15.29 9.34 23.52
C THR A 120 -14.13 10.27 23.21
N SER A 121 -12.98 10.04 23.84
CA SER A 121 -11.73 10.77 23.55
C SER A 121 -11.38 10.64 22.07
N THR A 122 -11.29 11.78 21.39
CA THR A 122 -11.06 11.84 19.94
C THR A 122 -9.88 12.75 19.64
N GLU A 123 -8.91 12.26 18.87
CA GLU A 123 -7.78 13.04 18.34
C GLU A 123 -7.70 12.91 16.82
N ARG A 124 -6.92 13.77 16.17
CA ARG A 124 -6.71 13.76 14.72
C ARG A 124 -5.22 13.80 14.40
N ILE A 125 -4.81 12.97 13.45
CA ILE A 125 -3.50 12.99 12.81
C ILE A 125 -3.71 13.45 11.36
N ALA A 126 -3.17 14.61 11.01
CA ALA A 126 -3.28 15.20 9.68
C ALA A 126 -2.11 16.15 9.41
N GLY A 127 -1.43 15.93 8.30
CA GLY A 127 -0.44 16.86 7.73
C GLY A 127 -1.05 17.75 6.65
N ARG A 128 -0.21 18.60 6.02
CA ARG A 128 -0.61 19.42 4.87
C ARG A 128 -0.92 18.57 3.64
N ASP A 129 -0.28 17.41 3.55
CA ASP A 129 -0.50 16.43 2.50
C ASP A 129 -0.40 15.00 3.05
N ARG A 130 -0.52 14.03 2.14
CA ARG A 130 -0.47 12.60 2.45
C ARG A 130 0.87 12.12 2.96
N TYR A 131 1.97 12.75 2.54
CA TYR A 131 3.32 12.36 2.91
C TYR A 131 3.62 12.84 4.33
N GLU A 132 3.20 14.07 4.65
CA GLU A 132 3.28 14.59 6.02
C GLU A 132 2.35 13.83 6.97
N THR A 133 1.12 13.51 6.56
CA THR A 133 0.21 12.66 7.35
C THR A 133 0.84 11.28 7.62
N ALA A 134 1.40 10.63 6.59
CA ALA A 134 2.10 9.36 6.74
C ALA A 134 3.31 9.45 7.67
N MET A 135 4.08 10.54 7.60
CA MET A 135 5.21 10.77 8.50
C MET A 135 4.75 10.95 9.95
N MET A 136 3.67 11.69 10.20
CA MET A 136 3.10 11.84 11.55
C MET A 136 2.59 10.49 12.11
N ILE A 137 1.98 9.66 11.26
CA ILE A 137 1.58 8.29 11.63
C ILE A 137 2.82 7.44 11.99
N ALA A 138 3.86 7.50 11.17
CA ALA A 138 5.12 6.78 11.42
C ALA A 138 5.82 7.26 12.70
N GLN A 139 5.79 8.55 13.00
CA GLN A 139 6.31 9.09 14.26
C GLN A 139 5.52 8.58 15.48
N ARG A 140 4.19 8.46 15.36
CA ARG A 140 3.34 7.85 16.41
C ARG A 140 3.67 6.37 16.62
N TYR A 141 4.12 5.67 15.57
CA TYR A 141 4.61 4.29 15.69
C TYR A 141 5.82 4.20 16.63
N GLY A 142 6.71 5.20 16.62
CA GLY A 142 7.91 5.26 17.44
C GLY A 142 9.09 4.49 16.85
N ALA A 143 10.05 4.12 17.72
CA ALA A 143 11.29 3.47 17.30
C ALA A 143 11.05 2.11 16.62
N ALA A 144 11.79 1.85 15.54
CA ALA A 144 11.80 0.59 14.79
C ALA A 144 13.18 0.36 14.16
N ASN A 145 13.54 -0.89 13.90
CA ASN A 145 14.81 -1.25 13.27
C ASN A 145 14.84 -0.91 11.78
N GLU A 146 13.70 -1.02 11.12
CA GLU A 146 13.51 -0.75 9.69
C GLU A 146 12.33 0.20 9.49
N VAL A 147 12.31 0.87 8.34
CA VAL A 147 11.16 1.64 7.84
C VAL A 147 10.82 1.16 6.44
N TYR A 148 9.52 0.99 6.18
CA TYR A 148 9.03 0.66 4.86
C TYR A 148 8.69 1.94 4.10
N VAL A 149 8.97 1.96 2.80
CA VAL A 149 8.77 3.11 1.93
C VAL A 149 7.95 2.69 0.73
N ALA A 150 6.86 3.39 0.43
CA ALA A 150 6.04 3.15 -0.76
C ALA A 150 5.61 4.45 -1.44
N ASP A 151 5.22 4.37 -2.70
CA ASP A 151 4.65 5.51 -3.42
C ASP A 151 3.26 5.87 -2.89
N GLY A 152 3.04 7.15 -2.60
CA GLY A 152 1.77 7.69 -2.10
C GLY A 152 0.82 8.18 -3.18
N ARG A 153 1.19 8.13 -4.48
CA ARG A 153 0.28 8.46 -5.59
C ARG A 153 -0.61 7.27 -5.92
N GLY A 154 -0.08 6.05 -5.82
CA GLY A 154 -0.84 4.81 -5.80
C GLY A 154 -1.22 4.35 -4.39
N TYR A 155 -1.99 3.25 -4.32
CA TYR A 155 -2.35 2.59 -3.05
C TYR A 155 -1.87 1.15 -2.97
N ALA A 156 -1.79 0.44 -4.09
CA ALA A 156 -1.68 -1.02 -4.09
C ALA A 156 -0.40 -1.53 -3.41
N ASP A 157 0.74 -0.95 -3.77
CA ASP A 157 2.04 -1.29 -3.19
C ASP A 157 2.08 -0.99 -1.68
N ALA A 158 1.53 0.15 -1.28
CA ALA A 158 1.50 0.55 0.13
C ALA A 158 0.50 -0.25 0.98
N LEU A 159 -0.61 -0.75 0.42
CA LEU A 159 -1.55 -1.62 1.13
C LEU A 159 -0.91 -2.97 1.46
N ALA A 160 -0.36 -3.66 0.45
CA ALA A 160 0.31 -4.94 0.66
C ALA A 160 1.61 -4.76 1.45
N GLY A 161 2.37 -3.70 1.13
CA GLY A 161 3.62 -3.33 1.80
C GLY A 161 3.43 -2.91 3.25
N GLY A 162 2.34 -2.22 3.57
CA GLY A 162 1.98 -1.82 4.93
C GLY A 162 1.65 -3.01 5.83
N VAL A 163 1.01 -4.05 5.28
CA VAL A 163 0.84 -5.31 6.00
C VAL A 163 2.17 -6.00 6.23
N LEU A 164 3.07 -6.04 5.23
CA LEU A 164 4.42 -6.59 5.43
C LEU A 164 5.22 -5.80 6.48
N ALA A 165 5.15 -4.47 6.45
CA ALA A 165 5.78 -3.59 7.43
C ALA A 165 5.28 -3.90 8.85
N ALA A 166 3.96 -3.97 9.03
CA ALA A 166 3.33 -4.30 10.30
C ALA A 166 3.71 -5.70 10.80
N ARG A 167 3.72 -6.71 9.92
CA ARG A 167 4.20 -8.08 10.23
C ARG A 167 5.66 -8.11 10.65
N ASN A 168 6.45 -7.13 10.24
CA ASN A 168 7.87 -6.97 10.60
C ASN A 168 8.11 -5.90 11.66
N GLN A 169 7.06 -5.46 12.36
CA GLN A 169 7.14 -4.48 13.45
C GLN A 169 7.83 -3.17 13.02
N ALA A 170 7.51 -2.69 11.81
CA ALA A 170 8.07 -1.49 11.22
C ALA A 170 6.96 -0.54 10.74
N PRO A 171 7.16 0.79 10.81
CA PRO A 171 6.25 1.76 10.22
C PRO A 171 6.36 1.80 8.69
N LEU A 172 5.34 2.36 8.04
CA LEU A 172 5.32 2.68 6.62
C LEU A 172 5.35 4.21 6.47
N VAL A 173 6.20 4.71 5.59
CA VAL A 173 6.17 6.10 5.12
C VAL A 173 5.86 6.14 3.63
N LEU A 174 5.27 7.25 3.19
CA LEU A 174 4.93 7.48 1.79
C LEU A 174 5.92 8.46 1.16
N THR A 175 6.18 8.25 -0.13
CA THR A 175 7.00 9.15 -0.95
C THR A 175 6.40 9.28 -2.35
N ALA A 176 7.02 10.11 -3.19
CA ALA A 176 6.76 10.21 -4.62
C ALA A 176 8.05 10.67 -5.32
N PRO A 177 8.17 10.51 -6.66
CA PRO A 177 9.27 11.09 -7.41
C PRO A 177 9.43 12.59 -7.12
N GLY A 178 10.63 12.99 -6.68
CA GLY A 178 10.93 14.37 -6.29
C GLY A 178 10.58 14.73 -4.84
N HIS A 179 9.86 13.86 -4.11
CA HIS A 179 9.63 14.02 -2.68
C HIS A 179 10.75 13.32 -1.89
N GLN A 180 11.49 14.10 -1.09
CA GLN A 180 12.50 13.54 -0.20
C GLN A 180 11.87 13.10 1.11
N ILE A 181 12.25 11.93 1.59
CA ILE A 181 11.91 11.45 2.93
C ILE A 181 13.16 11.46 3.80
N LYS A 182 13.02 11.91 5.03
CA LYS A 182 14.07 11.79 6.04
C LYS A 182 13.71 10.63 6.95
N VAL A 183 14.50 9.56 6.85
CA VAL A 183 14.39 8.39 7.71
C VAL A 183 15.70 8.30 8.49
N GLU A 184 15.65 8.73 9.74
CA GLU A 184 16.81 8.74 10.63
C GLU A 184 16.71 7.61 11.65
N SER A 185 17.86 7.19 12.20
CA SER A 185 17.93 6.22 13.31
C SER A 185 17.38 4.81 13.03
N VAL A 186 17.35 4.38 11.75
CA VAL A 186 17.00 3.00 11.37
C VAL A 186 18.20 2.27 10.78
N SER A 187 18.24 0.96 10.95
CA SER A 187 19.29 0.08 10.43
C SER A 187 19.13 -0.25 8.93
N GLY A 188 17.92 -0.11 8.40
CA GLY A 188 17.62 -0.42 7.01
C GLY A 188 16.26 0.10 6.56
N THR A 189 16.03 0.03 5.25
CA THR A 189 14.77 0.42 4.64
C THR A 189 14.29 -0.63 3.66
N VAL A 190 12.98 -0.84 3.61
CA VAL A 190 12.36 -1.74 2.64
C VAL A 190 11.47 -0.94 1.71
N VAL A 191 11.87 -0.85 0.44
CA VAL A 191 11.16 -0.10 -0.59
C VAL A 191 10.18 -1.03 -1.30
N ILE A 192 8.90 -0.68 -1.28
CA ILE A 192 7.83 -1.45 -1.93
C ILE A 192 7.39 -0.70 -3.20
N GLY A 193 7.42 -1.42 -4.32
CA GLY A 193 7.08 -0.89 -5.63
C GLY A 193 8.29 -0.66 -6.53
N GLY A 194 8.03 -0.63 -7.84
CA GLY A 194 9.08 -0.54 -8.86
C GLY A 194 9.69 0.87 -9.01
N PRO A 195 10.71 1.03 -9.87
CA PRO A 195 11.41 2.31 -10.07
C PRO A 195 10.51 3.47 -10.51
N GLY A 196 9.40 3.20 -11.21
CA GLY A 196 8.43 4.24 -11.59
C GLY A 196 7.57 4.74 -10.42
N ALA A 197 7.40 3.92 -9.38
CA ALA A 197 6.72 4.28 -8.14
C ALA A 197 7.70 5.00 -7.21
N VAL A 198 8.84 4.36 -6.91
CA VAL A 198 9.90 4.92 -6.07
C VAL A 198 11.22 4.91 -6.85
N PRO A 199 11.73 6.08 -7.31
CA PRO A 199 12.94 6.15 -8.16
C PRO A 199 14.20 5.61 -7.48
N GLU A 200 15.13 5.07 -8.27
CA GLU A 200 16.46 4.63 -7.80
C GLU A 200 17.26 5.76 -7.15
N SER A 201 17.06 7.00 -7.60
CA SER A 201 17.71 8.17 -6.98
C SER A 201 17.28 8.41 -5.54
N LEU A 202 16.12 7.89 -5.10
CA LEU A 202 15.75 7.94 -3.68
C LEU A 202 16.45 6.84 -2.89
N LEU A 203 16.71 5.66 -3.47
CA LEU A 203 17.34 4.55 -2.75
C LEU A 203 18.74 4.93 -2.26
N THR A 204 19.48 5.73 -3.04
CA THR A 204 20.82 6.20 -2.65
C THR A 204 20.83 7.10 -1.42
N THR A 205 19.67 7.64 -1.00
CA THR A 205 19.54 8.47 0.19
C THR A 205 19.01 7.69 1.40
N LEU A 206 18.66 6.42 1.24
CA LEU A 206 18.05 5.61 2.29
C LEU A 206 19.09 4.70 2.98
N PRO A 207 18.95 4.43 4.29
CA PRO A 207 19.76 3.44 4.98
C PRO A 207 19.53 2.03 4.42
N ASN A 208 20.59 1.36 3.97
CA ASN A 208 20.61 -0.05 3.52
C ASN A 208 19.32 -0.51 2.80
N PRO A 209 18.98 0.08 1.64
CA PRO A 209 17.69 -0.15 1.02
C PRO A 209 17.59 -1.54 0.38
N ARG A 210 16.48 -2.23 0.64
CA ARG A 210 16.07 -3.45 -0.09
C ARG A 210 14.74 -3.21 -0.79
N ARG A 211 14.66 -3.52 -2.08
CA ARG A 211 13.42 -3.34 -2.87
C ARG A 211 12.64 -4.65 -3.03
N ILE A 212 11.31 -4.58 -2.92
CA ILE A 212 10.36 -5.65 -3.27
C ILE A 212 9.34 -5.08 -4.26
N TYR A 213 9.28 -5.65 -5.46
CA TYR A 213 8.33 -5.21 -6.48
C TYR A 213 8.14 -6.28 -7.57
N GLY A 214 6.99 -6.23 -8.23
CA GLY A 214 6.74 -6.93 -9.49
C GLY A 214 6.47 -5.95 -10.63
N ALA A 215 6.15 -6.48 -11.81
CA ALA A 215 5.83 -5.67 -12.99
C ALA A 215 4.58 -4.80 -12.77
N ASN A 216 3.64 -5.27 -11.94
CA ASN A 216 2.40 -4.59 -11.61
C ASN A 216 1.97 -4.87 -10.17
N ARG A 217 0.86 -4.26 -9.73
CA ARG A 217 0.31 -4.39 -8.37
C ARG A 217 0.03 -5.82 -7.91
N PHE A 218 -0.38 -6.69 -8.82
CA PHE A 218 -0.70 -8.09 -8.50
C PHE A 218 0.60 -8.85 -8.24
N GLU A 219 1.58 -8.70 -9.13
CA GLU A 219 2.89 -9.32 -8.96
C GLU A 219 3.62 -8.75 -7.73
N THR A 220 3.59 -7.43 -7.47
CA THR A 220 4.17 -6.87 -6.24
C THR A 220 3.59 -7.52 -4.99
N SER A 221 2.27 -7.73 -4.93
CA SER A 221 1.65 -8.42 -3.79
C SER A 221 2.05 -9.89 -3.68
N GLN A 222 2.30 -10.57 -4.80
CA GLN A 222 2.86 -11.92 -4.81
C GLN A 222 4.32 -11.93 -4.32
N ARG A 223 5.17 -11.00 -4.76
CA ARG A 223 6.55 -10.87 -4.28
C ARG A 223 6.62 -10.59 -2.78
N ILE A 224 5.64 -9.86 -2.23
CA ILE A 224 5.50 -9.65 -0.79
C ILE A 224 5.18 -10.96 -0.05
N LEU A 225 4.28 -11.78 -0.60
CA LEU A 225 3.98 -13.11 -0.08
C LEU A 225 5.23 -14.01 -0.11
N GLU A 226 5.99 -14.01 -1.20
CA GLU A 226 7.25 -14.77 -1.34
C GLU A 226 8.31 -14.31 -0.33
N ALA A 227 8.41 -12.99 -0.10
CA ALA A 227 9.36 -12.42 0.85
C ALA A 227 9.06 -12.79 2.32
N LYS A 228 7.79 -13.06 2.66
CA LYS A 228 7.37 -13.55 3.99
C LYS A 228 6.13 -14.45 3.87
N PRO A 229 6.32 -15.75 3.60
CA PRO A 229 5.22 -16.70 3.48
C PRO A 229 4.35 -16.78 4.74
N SER A 230 3.13 -17.27 4.58
CA SER A 230 2.21 -17.52 5.70
C SER A 230 1.36 -18.74 5.45
N LYS A 231 0.77 -19.29 6.51
CA LYS A 231 -0.12 -20.46 6.48
C LYS A 231 -1.53 -20.14 5.98
N ALA A 232 -1.86 -18.86 5.82
CA ALA A 232 -3.12 -18.38 5.26
C ALA A 232 -2.92 -16.96 4.71
N LEU A 233 -3.84 -16.49 3.88
CA LEU A 233 -3.80 -15.13 3.34
C LEU A 233 -5.20 -14.51 3.22
N PHE A 234 -5.22 -13.19 3.13
CA PHE A 234 -6.39 -12.44 2.71
C PHE A 234 -6.26 -12.07 1.23
N MET A 235 -7.33 -12.25 0.47
CA MET A 235 -7.40 -11.87 -0.92
C MET A 235 -8.35 -10.68 -1.08
N VAL A 236 -7.86 -9.64 -1.74
CA VAL A 236 -8.52 -8.33 -1.88
C VAL A 236 -8.49 -7.89 -3.35
N SER A 237 -9.44 -7.05 -3.75
CA SER A 237 -9.41 -6.48 -5.10
C SER A 237 -8.20 -5.58 -5.27
N GLY A 238 -7.45 -5.76 -6.36
CA GLY A 238 -6.39 -4.84 -6.74
C GLY A 238 -6.88 -3.55 -7.41
N TYR A 239 -8.20 -3.42 -7.65
CA TYR A 239 -8.79 -2.27 -8.36
C TYR A 239 -9.46 -1.24 -7.43
N ASN A 240 -9.57 -1.55 -6.13
CA ASN A 240 -10.03 -0.61 -5.11
C ASN A 240 -9.17 -0.75 -3.85
N PHE A 241 -9.31 0.20 -2.92
CA PHE A 241 -8.46 0.27 -1.73
C PHE A 241 -9.20 -0.04 -0.42
N ALA A 242 -10.52 0.17 -0.38
CA ALA A 242 -11.24 0.31 0.88
C ALA A 242 -11.29 -1.00 1.68
N ASP A 243 -11.64 -2.11 1.02
CA ASP A 243 -11.72 -3.42 1.66
C ASP A 243 -10.33 -3.85 2.16
N ALA A 244 -9.30 -3.69 1.31
CA ALA A 244 -7.91 -3.96 1.63
C ALA A 244 -7.38 -3.11 2.80
N LEU A 245 -7.68 -1.82 2.83
CA LEU A 245 -7.28 -0.92 3.91
C LEU A 245 -7.93 -1.35 5.23
N SER A 246 -9.23 -1.66 5.23
CA SER A 246 -9.96 -2.02 6.44
C SER A 246 -9.49 -3.34 7.06
N ILE A 247 -9.16 -4.35 6.25
CA ILE A 247 -8.67 -5.65 6.73
C ILE A 247 -7.17 -5.63 7.05
N SER A 248 -6.42 -4.65 6.55
CA SER A 248 -4.95 -4.63 6.68
C SER A 248 -4.43 -4.78 8.12
N PRO A 249 -5.04 -4.19 9.19
CA PRO A 249 -4.56 -4.42 10.55
C PRO A 249 -4.79 -5.87 11.00
N VAL A 250 -5.92 -6.48 10.62
CA VAL A 250 -6.22 -7.89 10.91
C VAL A 250 -5.23 -8.81 10.22
N ALA A 251 -4.95 -8.54 8.94
CA ALA A 251 -3.96 -9.27 8.16
C ALA A 251 -2.59 -9.24 8.85
N ALA A 252 -2.15 -8.07 9.28
CA ALA A 252 -0.89 -7.93 10.02
C ALA A 252 -0.88 -8.67 11.37
N ILE A 253 -1.91 -8.50 12.19
CA ILE A 253 -2.02 -9.14 13.52
C ILE A 253 -2.02 -10.67 13.41
N ASN A 254 -2.67 -11.22 12.39
CA ASN A 254 -2.76 -12.65 12.16
C ASN A 254 -1.55 -13.23 11.40
N ASP A 255 -0.53 -12.42 11.12
CA ASP A 255 0.64 -12.78 10.30
C ASP A 255 0.25 -13.30 8.89
N GLN A 256 -0.78 -12.69 8.29
CA GLN A 256 -1.32 -13.04 6.98
C GLN A 256 -1.07 -11.91 5.97
N PRO A 257 -0.52 -12.18 4.77
CA PRO A 257 -0.33 -11.16 3.75
C PRO A 257 -1.64 -10.82 3.03
N LEU A 258 -1.63 -9.68 2.33
CA LEU A 258 -2.66 -9.32 1.35
C LEU A 258 -2.20 -9.74 -0.05
N LEU A 259 -3.00 -10.57 -0.71
CA LEU A 259 -2.85 -10.88 -2.12
C LEU A 259 -3.86 -10.04 -2.91
N LEU A 260 -3.36 -9.16 -3.76
CA LEU A 260 -4.20 -8.34 -4.65
C LEU A 260 -4.52 -9.15 -5.89
N THR A 261 -5.79 -9.13 -6.30
CA THR A 261 -6.25 -9.91 -7.45
C THR A 261 -7.27 -9.14 -8.30
N PRO A 262 -7.39 -9.46 -9.60
CA PRO A 262 -8.58 -9.13 -10.38
C PRO A 262 -9.86 -9.75 -9.78
N LYS A 263 -11.03 -9.31 -10.26
CA LYS A 263 -12.32 -9.76 -9.73
C LYS A 263 -12.53 -11.27 -9.85
N ASN A 264 -12.24 -11.84 -11.01
CA ASN A 264 -12.71 -13.17 -11.42
C ASN A 264 -11.60 -14.20 -11.58
N CYS A 265 -10.34 -13.79 -11.49
CA CYS A 265 -9.20 -14.69 -11.59
C CYS A 265 -8.04 -14.17 -10.75
N THR A 266 -7.10 -15.05 -10.42
CA THR A 266 -5.80 -14.74 -9.83
C THR A 266 -4.67 -15.18 -10.76
N TRP A 267 -3.57 -14.43 -10.76
CA TRP A 267 -2.33 -14.83 -11.44
C TRP A 267 -1.57 -15.92 -10.70
N PHE A 268 -1.91 -16.11 -9.42
CA PHE A 268 -1.31 -17.08 -8.53
C PHE A 268 -2.40 -17.75 -7.71
N ILE A 269 -2.64 -19.05 -7.92
CA ILE A 269 -3.58 -19.84 -7.12
C ILE A 269 -2.92 -20.16 -5.77
N PRO A 270 -3.44 -19.62 -4.65
CA PRO A 270 -2.88 -19.89 -3.33
C PRO A 270 -2.99 -21.37 -2.96
N GLN A 271 -1.92 -21.92 -2.39
CA GLN A 271 -1.90 -23.29 -1.85
C GLN A 271 -2.15 -23.31 -0.32
N VAL A 272 -2.76 -22.25 0.19
CA VAL A 272 -3.07 -22.03 1.61
C VAL A 272 -4.50 -21.52 1.74
N PRO A 273 -5.16 -21.69 2.90
CA PRO A 273 -6.46 -21.10 3.17
C PRO A 273 -6.54 -19.61 2.81
N VAL A 274 -7.66 -19.24 2.19
CA VAL A 274 -7.91 -17.87 1.70
C VAL A 274 -9.15 -17.31 2.35
N THR A 275 -9.06 -16.07 2.84
CA THR A 275 -10.24 -15.27 3.16
C THR A 275 -10.41 -14.16 2.14
N LEU A 276 -11.53 -14.16 1.42
CA LEU A 276 -11.93 -13.11 0.48
C LEU A 276 -12.48 -11.92 1.27
N VAL A 277 -12.07 -10.71 0.91
CA VAL A 277 -12.50 -9.47 1.58
C VAL A 277 -13.17 -8.55 0.56
N GLY A 278 -14.41 -8.16 0.87
CA GLY A 278 -15.29 -7.44 -0.05
C GLY A 278 -16.42 -8.32 -0.58
N GLY A 279 -17.46 -7.70 -1.13
CA GLY A 279 -18.62 -8.41 -1.69
C GLY A 279 -18.31 -9.19 -2.97
N SER A 280 -19.22 -10.10 -3.38
CA SER A 280 -19.10 -10.89 -4.62
C SER A 280 -19.05 -10.02 -5.89
N GLY A 281 -19.62 -8.82 -5.83
CA GLY A 281 -19.51 -7.81 -6.88
C GLY A 281 -18.08 -7.29 -7.11
N VAL A 282 -17.21 -7.40 -6.11
CA VAL A 282 -15.82 -6.92 -6.11
C VAL A 282 -14.83 -8.07 -6.33
N LEU A 283 -15.07 -9.22 -5.70
CA LEU A 283 -14.30 -10.46 -5.86
C LEU A 283 -15.26 -11.63 -6.03
N ASP A 284 -15.16 -12.35 -7.14
CA ASP A 284 -15.94 -13.55 -7.39
C ASP A 284 -15.65 -14.65 -6.34
N ASP A 285 -16.61 -15.50 -6.02
CA ASP A 285 -16.41 -16.59 -5.04
C ASP A 285 -15.40 -17.63 -5.54
N THR A 286 -15.20 -17.74 -6.85
CA THR A 286 -14.27 -18.67 -7.48
C THR A 286 -12.86 -18.10 -7.67
N VAL A 287 -12.63 -16.81 -7.36
CA VAL A 287 -11.38 -16.09 -7.69
C VAL A 287 -10.12 -16.80 -7.16
N ALA A 288 -10.19 -17.43 -6.00
CA ALA A 288 -9.07 -18.13 -5.38
C ALA A 288 -8.67 -19.43 -6.12
N THR A 289 -9.54 -19.95 -6.99
CA THR A 289 -9.36 -21.20 -7.74
C THR A 289 -9.29 -21.00 -9.25
N THR A 290 -9.54 -19.78 -9.73
CA THR A 290 -9.59 -19.46 -11.16
C THR A 290 -8.29 -18.77 -11.60
N GLN A 291 -7.49 -19.45 -12.42
CA GLN A 291 -6.25 -18.88 -12.97
C GLN A 291 -6.56 -17.86 -14.07
N CYS A 292 -5.89 -16.70 -14.06
CA CYS A 292 -5.97 -15.74 -15.17
C CYS A 292 -5.30 -16.30 -16.43
N VAL A 293 -5.88 -16.00 -17.60
CA VAL A 293 -5.25 -16.36 -18.88
C VAL A 293 -4.26 -15.28 -19.32
N PRO A 294 -3.11 -15.62 -19.92
CA PRO A 294 -2.07 -14.66 -20.30
C PRO A 294 -2.54 -13.50 -21.19
N SER A 295 -3.58 -13.70 -22.00
CA SER A 295 -4.19 -12.66 -22.83
C SER A 295 -4.90 -11.56 -22.03
N MET A 296 -5.17 -11.78 -20.75
CA MET A 296 -5.73 -10.78 -19.82
C MET A 296 -4.66 -9.95 -19.11
N GLN A 297 -3.37 -10.24 -19.34
CA GLN A 297 -2.30 -9.50 -18.70
C GLN A 297 -2.25 -8.08 -19.30
N PRO A 298 -2.29 -7.01 -18.48
CA PRO A 298 -2.16 -5.66 -19.01
C PRO A 298 -0.87 -5.55 -19.83
N THR A 299 -0.97 -5.15 -21.09
CA THR A 299 0.21 -4.97 -21.96
C THR A 299 1.12 -3.92 -21.32
N GLN A 300 2.37 -4.30 -21.06
CA GLN A 300 3.38 -3.37 -20.57
C GLN A 300 4.52 -3.19 -21.58
N PRO A 301 5.09 -1.97 -21.67
CA PRO A 301 6.39 -1.76 -22.30
C PRO A 301 7.45 -2.60 -21.59
N ALA A 302 8.38 -3.18 -22.36
CA ALA A 302 9.45 -4.02 -21.84
C ALA A 302 10.23 -3.28 -20.73
N GLN A 303 10.30 -3.89 -19.54
CA GLN A 303 11.17 -3.43 -18.47
C GLN A 303 12.60 -3.96 -18.69
N PRO A 304 13.65 -3.19 -18.36
CA PRO A 304 15.01 -3.69 -18.33
C PRO A 304 15.10 -4.87 -17.36
N ALA A 305 15.83 -5.92 -17.75
CA ALA A 305 16.05 -7.09 -16.91
C ALA A 305 16.56 -6.69 -15.52
N GLN A 306 15.96 -7.27 -14.48
CA GLN A 306 16.41 -7.12 -13.10
C GLN A 306 17.86 -7.62 -12.98
N PRO A 307 18.78 -6.85 -12.38
CA PRO A 307 20.04 -7.40 -11.91
C PRO A 307 19.73 -8.52 -10.89
N ALA A 308 20.40 -9.66 -11.01
CA ALA A 308 20.31 -10.72 -10.01
C ALA A 308 20.56 -10.13 -8.62
N GLN A 309 19.69 -10.48 -7.66
CA GLN A 309 19.93 -10.13 -6.25
C GLN A 309 21.33 -10.65 -5.87
N PRO A 310 22.20 -9.82 -5.26
CA PRO A 310 23.45 -10.33 -4.72
C PRO A 310 23.11 -11.42 -3.70
N THR A 311 23.57 -12.63 -3.96
CA THR A 311 23.61 -13.69 -2.96
C THR A 311 24.39 -13.13 -1.76
N GLN A 312 23.81 -13.22 -0.56
CA GLN A 312 24.52 -12.83 0.65
C GLN A 312 25.85 -13.58 0.70
N PRO A 313 27.00 -12.90 0.86
CA PRO A 313 28.25 -13.59 1.10
C PRO A 313 28.13 -14.37 2.42
N ALA A 314 28.61 -15.61 2.42
CA ALA A 314 28.79 -16.38 3.64
C ALA A 314 29.58 -15.54 4.68
N PRO A 315 29.30 -15.67 5.99
CA PRO A 315 29.97 -14.86 7.00
C PRO A 315 31.49 -15.12 6.95
N ALA A 316 32.24 -14.04 6.75
CA ALA A 316 33.70 -14.08 6.77
C ALA A 316 34.21 -14.43 8.19
N PRO A 317 35.25 -15.27 8.32
CA PRO A 317 35.83 -15.60 9.62
C PRO A 317 36.49 -14.37 10.26
N GLN A 318 36.37 -14.27 11.60
CA GLN A 318 36.88 -13.13 12.38
C GLN A 318 38.41 -12.98 12.27
N PRO A 319 38.94 -11.74 12.19
CA PRO A 319 40.38 -11.50 12.16
C PRO A 319 40.99 -11.44 13.56
N SER A 320 42.08 -12.17 13.74
CA SER A 320 43.09 -11.95 14.78
C SER A 320 43.92 -10.70 14.46
N GLY A 321 44.05 -9.78 15.43
CA GLY A 321 44.99 -8.63 15.33
C GLY A 321 46.40 -9.01 15.81
N PRO A 322 47.30 -8.03 16.10
CA PRO A 322 47.43 -6.68 15.51
C PRO A 322 48.90 -6.36 15.07
N ASN A 323 49.13 -5.09 14.68
CA ASN A 323 50.38 -4.27 14.76
C ASN A 323 51.10 -3.93 13.41
N PRO A 324 51.96 -2.86 13.33
CA PRO A 324 51.59 -1.46 13.08
C PRO A 324 52.44 -0.76 11.98
N SER A 325 52.25 0.57 11.81
CA SER A 325 53.09 1.61 11.13
C SER A 325 52.55 2.10 9.77
N ALA A 326 51.78 3.20 9.70
CA ALA A 326 52.17 4.63 9.54
C ALA A 326 52.39 5.07 8.06
N PRO A 327 52.25 6.36 7.65
CA PRO A 327 51.71 7.55 8.30
C PRO A 327 50.61 8.32 7.50
N ALA A 328 49.98 9.30 8.15
CA ALA A 328 48.98 10.23 7.63
C ALA A 328 49.59 11.54 7.11
N ILE A 329 48.97 12.17 6.09
CA ILE A 329 49.12 13.62 5.74
C ILE A 329 47.82 14.11 5.03
N PRO A 330 47.51 15.41 4.89
CA PRO A 330 46.68 16.19 5.80
C PRO A 330 45.44 16.85 5.14
N SER A 331 44.62 17.45 6.00
CA SER A 331 43.49 18.34 5.73
C SER A 331 43.84 19.56 4.85
N GLY A 332 42.99 19.85 3.87
CA GLY A 332 42.95 21.10 3.12
C GLY A 332 41.53 21.70 3.15
N ALA A 333 41.44 22.93 3.64
CA ALA A 333 40.22 23.73 3.77
C ALA A 333 39.84 24.43 2.46
N GLY A 334 38.56 24.79 2.35
CA GLY A 334 38.11 26.00 1.65
C GLY A 334 37.27 25.78 0.41
N ALA A 335 35.97 26.09 0.51
CA ALA A 335 35.31 27.09 -0.34
C ALA A 335 33.80 27.10 -0.01
N GLY A 336 33.31 28.24 0.43
CA GLY A 336 31.88 28.51 0.51
C GLY A 336 31.29 28.70 -0.88
N SER A 337 30.03 28.31 -1.04
CA SER A 337 29.17 28.84 -2.08
C SER A 337 27.72 28.80 -1.60
N ALA A 338 27.22 29.97 -1.23
CA ALA A 338 25.80 30.24 -1.11
C ALA A 338 25.15 30.25 -2.51
N SER A 339 23.94 29.70 -2.64
CA SER A 339 22.87 30.06 -3.60
C SER A 339 21.72 29.03 -3.53
N PRO A 340 20.49 29.35 -3.98
CA PRO A 340 19.69 30.54 -3.72
C PRO A 340 18.30 30.15 -3.14
N SER A 341 17.67 31.06 -2.40
CA SER A 341 16.25 30.95 -2.02
C SER A 341 15.36 31.03 -3.26
N TYR A 342 14.72 29.92 -3.64
CA TYR A 342 13.66 29.95 -4.66
C TYR A 342 12.35 30.43 -4.02
N GLY A 343 11.87 31.57 -4.54
CA GLY A 343 10.71 32.30 -4.06
C GLY A 343 9.38 31.56 -4.23
N GLN A 344 8.41 31.98 -3.40
CA GLN A 344 7.02 31.58 -3.46
C GLN A 344 6.42 31.96 -4.82
N VAL A 345 5.83 30.99 -5.54
CA VAL A 345 4.99 31.25 -6.71
C VAL A 345 3.57 30.84 -6.36
N ALA A 346 2.63 31.78 -6.42
CA ALA A 346 1.22 31.55 -6.15
C ALA A 346 0.58 30.65 -7.24
N PRO A 347 -0.43 29.81 -6.89
CA PRO A 347 -1.08 28.93 -7.85
C PRO A 347 -1.89 29.70 -8.91
N PRO A 348 -2.18 29.11 -10.08
CA PRO A 348 -2.95 29.79 -11.13
C PRO A 348 -4.42 29.99 -10.72
N THR A 349 -4.96 31.17 -11.03
CA THR A 349 -6.36 31.57 -10.80
C THR A 349 -7.15 31.65 -12.10
N LEU A 350 -8.34 31.07 -12.12
CA LEU A 350 -9.36 31.20 -13.16
C LEU A 350 -10.30 32.36 -12.83
N LYS A 351 -10.61 33.23 -13.79
CA LYS A 351 -11.59 34.32 -13.61
C LYS A 351 -12.96 33.91 -14.15
N LEU A 352 -13.97 33.85 -13.28
CA LEU A 352 -15.35 33.55 -13.63
C LEU A 352 -16.02 34.76 -14.34
N PRO A 353 -17.15 34.54 -15.05
CA PRO A 353 -17.88 35.60 -15.75
C PRO A 353 -18.39 36.75 -14.85
N ASP A 354 -18.59 36.48 -13.56
CA ASP A 354 -18.96 37.49 -12.55
C ASP A 354 -17.75 38.28 -12.00
N GLY A 355 -16.54 37.97 -12.48
CA GLY A 355 -15.29 38.61 -12.10
C GLY A 355 -14.51 37.93 -10.97
N THR A 356 -15.06 36.87 -10.37
CA THR A 356 -14.45 36.14 -9.25
C THR A 356 -13.21 35.33 -9.69
N LEU A 357 -12.13 35.38 -8.92
CA LEU A 357 -10.93 34.56 -9.15
C LEU A 357 -10.99 33.28 -8.30
N VAL A 358 -10.79 32.11 -8.93
CA VAL A 358 -10.86 30.80 -8.27
C VAL A 358 -9.62 29.98 -8.59
N TYR A 359 -9.03 29.34 -7.59
CA TYR A 359 -8.02 28.30 -7.78
C TYR A 359 -8.76 27.01 -8.16
N ALA A 360 -8.66 26.58 -9.42
CA ALA A 360 -9.46 25.47 -9.92
C ALA A 360 -8.57 24.32 -10.40
N SER A 361 -8.88 23.10 -9.96
CA SER A 361 -8.39 21.88 -10.59
C SER A 361 -9.14 21.64 -11.93
N CYS A 362 -8.54 20.92 -12.88
CA CYS A 362 -9.19 20.63 -14.18
C CYS A 362 -10.57 19.96 -14.04
N ALA A 363 -10.80 19.23 -12.94
CA ALA A 363 -12.08 18.59 -12.66
C ALA A 363 -13.20 19.61 -12.36
N GLU A 364 -12.91 20.67 -11.60
CA GLU A 364 -13.89 21.72 -11.29
C GLU A 364 -14.27 22.55 -12.52
N VAL A 365 -13.34 22.72 -13.47
CA VAL A 365 -13.60 23.45 -14.71
C VAL A 365 -14.55 22.66 -15.61
N LEU A 366 -14.31 21.35 -15.79
CA LEU A 366 -15.15 20.48 -16.62
C LEU A 366 -16.57 20.35 -16.08
N GLU A 367 -16.73 20.27 -14.76
CA GLU A 367 -18.03 20.17 -14.10
C GLU A 367 -18.83 21.48 -14.20
N LYS A 368 -18.18 22.64 -14.07
CA LYS A 368 -18.86 23.94 -14.12
C LYS A 368 -19.17 24.45 -15.52
N THR A 369 -18.44 24.00 -16.55
CA THR A 369 -18.68 24.42 -17.94
C THR A 369 -19.43 23.39 -18.78
N GLY A 370 -19.91 22.29 -18.17
CA GLY A 370 -20.68 21.25 -18.86
C GLY A 370 -19.93 20.61 -20.04
N GLY A 371 -18.59 20.58 -19.98
CA GLY A 371 -17.74 20.05 -21.05
C GLY A 371 -17.61 20.93 -22.31
N ALA A 372 -18.15 22.15 -22.33
CA ALA A 372 -18.19 23.00 -23.53
C ALA A 372 -16.93 23.86 -23.78
N ILE A 373 -15.72 23.33 -23.54
CA ILE A 373 -14.47 24.01 -23.92
C ILE A 373 -13.76 23.18 -25.00
N HIS A 374 -13.56 23.76 -26.19
CA HIS A 374 -12.76 23.15 -27.24
C HIS A 374 -11.27 23.26 -26.88
N TYR A 375 -10.56 22.12 -26.85
CA TYR A 375 -9.14 22.03 -26.47
C TYR A 375 -8.20 22.95 -27.27
N THR A 376 -8.61 23.34 -28.48
CA THR A 376 -7.87 24.28 -29.35
C THR A 376 -7.84 25.71 -28.81
N ASP A 377 -8.80 26.09 -27.96
CA ASP A 377 -8.89 27.44 -27.41
C ASP A 377 -8.03 27.61 -26.15
N LEU A 378 -7.48 26.49 -25.63
CA LEU A 378 -6.59 26.43 -24.47
C LEU A 378 -5.11 26.25 -24.86
N GLY A 379 -4.78 26.29 -26.15
CA GLY A 379 -3.40 26.10 -26.63
C GLY A 379 -2.83 24.70 -26.36
N PHE A 380 -3.68 23.67 -26.29
CA PHE A 380 -3.28 22.31 -25.92
C PHE A 380 -2.84 21.46 -27.14
N ASN A 381 -1.76 20.68 -26.98
CA ASN A 381 -1.19 19.84 -28.03
C ASN A 381 -2.00 18.52 -28.22
N PRO A 382 -2.43 18.17 -29.45
CA PRO A 382 -3.28 17.01 -29.72
C PRO A 382 -2.64 15.63 -29.43
N ALA A 383 -1.31 15.54 -29.25
CA ALA A 383 -0.63 14.28 -28.89
C ALA A 383 -0.93 13.77 -27.46
N TRP A 384 -1.65 14.56 -26.65
CA TRP A 384 -1.95 14.25 -25.24
C TRP A 384 -3.29 13.55 -25.05
N ARG A 385 -4.12 13.47 -26.10
CA ARG A 385 -5.45 12.84 -26.07
C ARG A 385 -5.41 11.38 -25.68
N ASP A 386 -4.42 10.63 -26.19
CA ASP A 386 -4.38 9.17 -26.05
C ASP A 386 -3.78 8.70 -24.70
N LYS A 387 -3.37 9.63 -23.82
CA LYS A 387 -2.89 9.34 -22.45
C LYS A 387 -3.98 9.47 -21.37
N VAL A 388 -5.16 9.96 -21.72
CA VAL A 388 -6.22 10.29 -20.75
C VAL A 388 -6.99 9.06 -20.28
N ASP A 389 -6.94 7.95 -21.03
CA ASP A 389 -7.91 6.85 -20.84
C ASP A 389 -7.47 5.72 -19.89
N GLN A 390 -6.28 5.79 -19.27
CA GLN A 390 -5.79 4.67 -18.44
C GLN A 390 -5.39 5.03 -16.99
N THR A 391 -5.49 6.29 -16.56
CA THR A 391 -4.95 6.67 -15.23
C THR A 391 -5.80 7.62 -14.38
N GLY A 392 -6.93 8.15 -14.87
CA GLY A 392 -7.72 9.09 -14.06
C GLY A 392 -6.93 10.37 -13.72
N TYR A 393 -6.69 11.17 -14.76
CA TYR A 393 -6.20 12.57 -14.82
C TYR A 393 -4.74 12.89 -14.44
N TYR A 394 -4.07 13.60 -15.37
CA TYR A 394 -2.90 14.49 -15.17
C TYR A 394 -3.09 15.75 -16.06
N CYS A 395 -2.56 16.95 -15.77
CA CYS A 395 -1.14 17.31 -15.93
C CYS A 395 -0.75 18.68 -15.31
N THR A 396 0.54 18.85 -15.05
CA THR A 396 1.29 20.08 -15.43
C THR A 396 2.78 19.77 -15.62
N LYS A 397 3.39 20.37 -16.64
CA LYS A 397 4.82 20.72 -16.65
C LYS A 397 4.93 22.23 -16.91
N LEU A 398 5.67 22.92 -16.04
CA LEU A 398 6.27 24.22 -16.31
C LEU A 398 7.71 24.00 -16.81
N GLY A 399 8.09 24.69 -17.90
CA GLY A 399 9.48 24.80 -18.37
C GLY A 399 9.89 23.88 -19.52
N GLN A 400 9.21 24.00 -20.66
CA GLN A 400 9.73 24.40 -21.99
C GLN A 400 8.56 24.35 -22.97
#